data_AF-A0A928IVH4-F1
#
_entry.id   AF-A0A928IVH4-F1
#
_cell.length_a   1.000
_cell.length_b   1.000
_cell.length_c   1.000
_cell.angle_alpha   90.00
_cell.angle_beta   90.00
_cell.angle_gamma   90.00
#
_symmetry.space_group_name_H-M   'P 1'
#
loop_
_entity.id
_entity.type
_entity.pdbx_description
1 polymer ?
#
loop_
_entity_poly.entity_id
_entity_poly.type
_entity_poly.pdbx_seq_one_letter_code
_entity_poly.pdbx_strand_id
1 'polypeptide(L)' 'MIVLITGASHTGKTVLAQKLLEKYKYPYLSIDHLKMGLIRSGNTELTPMDDNELTEY' A
#
# COMPACT_ATOMS: atom_id res chain seq x y z
N MET A 1 -8.97 1.94 -16.67
CA MET A 1 -8.23 0.67 -16.57
C MET A 1 -7.89 0.44 -15.11
N ILE A 2 -8.14 -0.76 -14.58
CA ILE A 2 -7.83 -1.12 -13.19
C ILE A 2 -6.79 -2.24 -13.25
N VAL A 3 -5.71 -2.10 -12.48
CA VAL A 3 -4.63 -3.08 -12.40
C VAL A 3 -4.48 -3.52 -10.95
N LEU A 4 -4.68 -4.81 -10.69
CA LEU A 4 -4.49 -5.40 -9.37
C LEU A 4 -3.06 -5.96 -9.28
N ILE A 5 -2.28 -5.48 -8.31
CA ILE A 5 -0.91 -5.94 -8.05
C ILE A 5 -0.93 -6.72 -6.74
N THR A 6 -0.69 -8.03 -6.82
CA THR A 6 -0.62 -8.95 -5.67
C THR A 6 0.68 -9.75 -5.70
N GLY A 7 1.02 -10.42 -4.60
CA GLY A 7 2.21 -11.25 -4.47
C GLY A 7 2.79 -11.21 -3.06
N ALA A 8 3.73 -12.12 -2.77
CA ALA A 8 4.39 -12.22 -1.47
C ALA A 8 5.16 -10.93 -1.10
N SER A 9 5.46 -10.74 0.19
CA SER A 9 6.27 -9.61 0.67
C SER A 9 7.64 -9.57 -0.01
N HIS A 10 8.19 -8.37 -0.20
CA HIS A 10 9.50 -8.14 -0.84
C HIS A 10 9.65 -8.63 -2.30
N THR A 11 8.55 -8.87 -3.03
CA THR A 11 8.59 -9.26 -4.46
C THR A 11 8.62 -8.08 -5.45
N GLY A 12 8.72 -6.84 -4.97
CA GLY A 12 8.82 -5.65 -5.83
C GLY A 12 7.48 -5.04 -6.29
N LYS A 13 6.36 -5.42 -5.66
CA LYS A 13 5.01 -4.86 -5.93
C LYS A 13 4.99 -3.33 -5.95
N THR A 14 5.57 -2.69 -4.94
CA THR A 14 5.62 -1.22 -4.81
C THR A 14 6.41 -0.57 -5.94
N VAL A 15 7.53 -1.17 -6.33
CA VAL A 15 8.37 -0.67 -7.45
C VAL A 15 7.60 -0.75 -8.77
N LEU A 16 6.84 -1.84 -8.99
CA LEU A 16 6.00 -1.98 -10.18
C LEU A 16 4.91 -0.90 -10.21
N ALA A 17 4.20 -0.69 -9.10
CA ALA A 17 3.16 0.34 -8.98
C ALA A 17 3.72 1.75 -9.28
N GLN A 18 4.89 2.07 -8.73
CA GLN A 18 5.55 3.35 -8.95
C GLN A 18 5.97 3.55 -10.42
N LYS A 19 6.53 2.54 -11.08
CA LYS A 19 6.87 2.61 -12.52
C LYS A 19 5.63 2.85 -13.38
N LEU A 20 4.49 2.25 -13.04
CA LEU A 20 3.23 2.48 -13.75
C LEU A 20 2.73 3.93 -13.56
N LEU A 21 2.84 4.47 -12.35
CA LEU A 21 2.54 5.89 -12.09
C LEU A 21 3.44 6.81 -12.89
N GLU A 22 4.76 6.58 -12.90
CA GLU A 22 5.70 7.48 -13.57
C GLU A 22 5.49 7.50 -15.08
N LYS A 23 5.36 6.31 -15.69
CA LYS A 23 5.26 6.12 -17.14
C LYS A 23 3.88 6.48 -17.70
N TYR A 24 2.82 6.06 -17.02
CA TYR A 24 1.45 6.16 -17.54
C TYR A 24 0.56 7.14 -16.76
N LYS A 25 1.09 7.77 -15.70
CA LYS A 25 0.33 8.65 -14.80
C LYS A 25 -0.87 7.96 -14.17
N TYR A 26 -0.76 6.66 -13.92
CA TYR A 26 -1.80 5.90 -13.23
C TYR A 26 -1.62 6.03 -11.72
N PRO A 27 -2.55 6.70 -11.01
CA PRO A 27 -2.52 6.72 -9.56
C PRO A 27 -2.65 5.30 -9.03
N TYR A 28 -1.89 4.99 -7.98
CA TYR A 28 -1.98 3.71 -7.28
C TYR A 28 -2.34 3.94 -5.82
N LEU A 29 -3.09 2.98 -5.27
CA LEU A 29 -3.37 2.89 -3.85
C LEU A 29 -2.74 1.60 -3.34
N SER A 30 -1.97 1.69 -2.26
CA SER A 30 -1.37 0.55 -1.57
C SER A 30 -1.90 0.49 -0.15
N ILE A 31 -2.30 -0.71 0.29
CA ILE A 31 -2.74 -0.95 1.67
C ILE A 31 -1.62 -0.62 2.65
N ASP A 32 -0.37 -0.97 2.33
CA ASP A 32 0.79 -0.66 3.18
C ASP A 32 1.01 0.86 3.31
N HIS A 33 0.85 1.61 2.20
CA HIS A 33 0.96 3.07 2.25
C HIS A 33 -0.20 3.70 3.02
N LEU A 34 -1.41 3.15 2.92
CA LEU A 34 -2.55 3.59 3.69
C LEU A 34 -2.32 3.35 5.19
N LYS A 35 -1.89 2.13 5.56
CA LYS A 35 -1.53 1.76 6.93
C LYS A 35 -0.52 2.74 7.51
N MET A 36 0.61 2.91 6.84
CA MET A 36 1.66 3.81 7.29
C MET A 36 1.20 5.27 7.33
N GLY A 37 0.31 5.68 6.42
CA GLY A 37 -0.31 7.01 6.43
C GLY A 37 -1.19 7.24 7.66
N LEU A 38 -2.07 6.29 7.99
CA LEU A 38 -2.93 6.34 9.16
C LEU A 38 -2.10 6.42 10.45
N ILE A 39 -1.09 5.57 10.59
CA ILE A 39 -0.17 5.56 11.75
C ILE A 39 0.51 6.92 11.92
N ARG A 40 1.10 7.43 10.84
CA ARG A 40 1.84 8.71 10.88
C ARG A 40 0.93 9.93 11.10
N SER A 41 -0.34 9.82 10.74
CA SER A 41 -1.33 10.87 10.96
C SER A 41 -2.02 10.80 12.33
N GLY A 42 -1.74 9.77 13.13
CA GLY A 42 -2.37 9.57 14.44
C GLY A 42 -3.85 9.18 14.38
N ASN A 43 -4.33 8.72 13.21
CA ASN A 43 -5.72 8.30 13.01
C ASN A 43 -5.96 6.81 13.33
N THR A 44 -4.96 6.12 13.87
CA THR A 44 -5.06 4.72 14.29
C THR A 44 -4.05 4.43 15.39
N GLU A 45 -4.36 3.47 16.26
CA GLU A 45 -3.44 2.93 17.28
C GLU A 45 -2.59 1.77 16.75
N LEU A 46 -2.81 1.34 15.50
CA LEU A 46 -2.05 0.28 14.86
C LEU A 46 -0.56 0.61 14.83
N THR A 47 0.26 -0.43 14.97
CA THR A 47 1.71 -0.36 14.80
C THR A 47 2.12 -0.88 13.42
N PRO A 48 3.35 -0.60 12.97
CA PRO A 48 3.87 -1.19 11.74
C PRO A 48 3.84 -2.72 11.73
N MET A 49 3.80 -3.40 12.89
CA MET A 49 3.79 -4.86 12.98
C MET A 49 2.39 -5.46 12.81
N ASP A 50 1.33 -4.65 12.89
CA ASP A 50 -0.06 -5.13 12.88
C ASP A 50 -0.57 -5.25 11.44
N ASP A 51 0.08 -6.07 10.61
CA ASP A 51 -0.14 -6.14 9.16
C ASP A 51 -1.54 -6.61 8.78
N ASN A 52 -2.12 -7.49 9.58
CA ASN A 52 -3.43 -8.09 9.30
C ASN A 52 -4.60 -7.32 9.92
N GLU A 53 -4.35 -6.39 10.84
CA GLU A 53 -5.43 -5.73 11.58
C GLU A 53 -6.13 -4.65 10.75
N LEU A 54 -5.45 -4.07 9.74
CA LEU A 54 -6.08 -3.09 8.83
C LEU A 54 -7.08 -3.74 7.86
N THR A 55 -7.01 -5.06 7.64
CA THR A 55 -7.93 -5.76 6.73
C THR A 55 -9.30 -6.07 7.33
N GLU A 56 -9.46 -5.96 8.66
CA GLU A 56 -10.72 -6.24 9.36
C GLU A 56 -11.58 -4.99 9.62
N TYR A 57 -11.07 -3.81 9.27
CA TYR A 57 -11.74 -2.51 9.40
C TYR A 57 -12.66 -2.19 8.21
#